data_AF-A0A381KLH9-F1
#
_entry.id   AF-A0A381KLH9-F1
#
_cell.length_a   1.000
_cell.length_b   1.000
_cell.length_c   1.000
_cell.angle_alpha   90.00
_cell.angle_beta   90.00
_cell.angle_gamma   90.00
#
_symmetry.space_group_name_H-M   'P 1'
#
loop_
_entity.id
_entity.type
_entity.pdbx_description
1 polymer ?
#
loop_
_entity_poly.entity_id
_entity_poly.type
_entity_poly.pdbx_seq_one_letter_code
_entity_poly.pdbx_strand_id
1 'polypeptide(L)'
;MMKDMGGSSIKFFPMGGLKTKDEYIEVAKACAKHNFYLEPTGGIDLDNFKEIVQIALDAGVEKVIPHVYTSIIDKETGETKVEDIGVLYKIMKELLG
;
A
#
# COMPACT_ATOMS: atom_id res chain seq x y z
N MET A 1 -18.73 -13.17 1.92
CA MET A 1 -17.72 -12.13 1.58
C MET A 1 -16.75 -11.98 2.75
N MET A 2 -15.53 -11.43 2.57
CA MET A 2 -14.56 -11.27 3.68
C MET A 2 -15.12 -10.50 4.89
N LYS A 3 -16.02 -9.54 4.64
CA LYS A 3 -16.80 -8.84 5.67
C LYS A 3 -17.60 -9.78 6.57
N ASP A 4 -18.20 -10.83 6.02
CA ASP A 4 -19.01 -11.80 6.78
C ASP A 4 -18.14 -12.67 7.70
N MET A 5 -16.85 -12.77 7.39
CA MET A 5 -15.84 -13.42 8.25
C MET A 5 -15.19 -12.43 9.24
N GLY A 6 -15.68 -11.20 9.32
CA GLY A 6 -15.13 -10.15 10.20
C GLY A 6 -13.88 -9.44 9.66
N GLY A 7 -13.54 -9.63 8.39
CA GLY A 7 -12.40 -8.94 7.76
C GLY A 7 -12.70 -7.45 7.50
N SER A 8 -11.66 -6.62 7.61
CA SER A 8 -11.75 -5.16 7.45
C SER A 8 -11.15 -4.63 6.14
N SER A 9 -10.27 -5.43 5.53
CA SER A 9 -9.42 -5.03 4.41
C SER A 9 -9.06 -6.23 3.54
N ILE A 10 -8.57 -5.97 2.33
CA ILE A 10 -7.85 -6.96 1.53
C ILE A 10 -6.35 -6.64 1.61
N LYS A 11 -5.56 -7.64 2.01
CA LYS A 11 -4.13 -7.63 1.76
C LYS A 11 -3.85 -8.18 0.37
N PHE A 12 -3.48 -7.31 -0.56
CA PHE A 12 -3.16 -7.70 -1.93
C PHE A 12 -1.67 -8.05 -2.00
N PHE A 13 -1.37 -9.34 -2.09
CA PHE A 13 -0.03 -9.89 -2.01
C PHE A 13 0.11 -11.19 -2.82
N PRO A 14 1.23 -11.41 -3.53
CA PRO A 14 2.35 -10.49 -3.76
C PRO A 14 2.13 -9.55 -4.97
N MET A 15 2.38 -8.24 -4.81
CA MET A 15 2.28 -7.27 -5.91
C MET A 15 3.50 -7.22 -6.84
N GLY A 16 4.70 -7.39 -6.26
CA GLY A 16 5.95 -7.22 -7.01
C GLY A 16 6.18 -5.76 -7.46
N GLY A 17 5.86 -4.80 -6.59
CA GLY A 17 5.89 -3.37 -6.92
C GLY A 17 4.75 -3.05 -7.89
N LEU A 18 5.09 -2.58 -9.08
CA LEU A 18 4.12 -2.25 -10.14
C LEU A 18 3.96 -3.35 -11.20
N LYS A 19 4.50 -4.57 -10.98
CA LYS A 19 4.39 -5.68 -11.93
C LYS A 19 2.93 -6.10 -12.20
N THR A 20 2.06 -6.00 -11.20
CA THR A 20 0.61 -6.31 -11.30
C THR A 20 -0.25 -5.04 -11.26
N LYS A 21 0.25 -3.92 -11.80
CA LYS A 21 -0.43 -2.61 -11.73
C LYS A 21 -1.88 -2.66 -12.22
N ASP A 22 -2.15 -3.30 -13.35
CA ASP A 22 -3.51 -3.37 -13.90
C ASP A 22 -4.45 -4.15 -12.99
N GLU A 23 -3.99 -5.26 -12.41
CA GLU A 23 -4.76 -6.05 -11.43
C GLU A 23 -5.00 -5.25 -10.15
N TYR A 24 -3.98 -4.52 -9.68
CA TYR A 24 -4.09 -3.68 -8.49
C TYR A 24 -5.12 -2.55 -8.66
N ILE A 25 -5.19 -1.93 -9.84
CA ILE A 25 -6.19 -0.91 -10.17
C ILE A 25 -7.60 -1.50 -10.06
N GLU A 26 -7.85 -2.70 -10.58
CA GLU A 26 -9.16 -3.35 -10.49
C GLU A 26 -9.51 -3.75 -9.05
N VAL A 27 -8.54 -4.21 -8.26
CA VAL A 27 -8.71 -4.45 -6.82
C VAL A 27 -9.07 -3.16 -6.08
N ALA A 28 -8.39 -2.05 -6.37
CA ALA A 28 -8.66 -0.76 -5.74
C ALA A 28 -10.08 -0.25 -6.06
N LYS A 29 -10.50 -0.31 -7.33
CA LYS A 29 -11.88 0.02 -7.73
C LYS A 29 -12.92 -0.83 -7.00
N ALA A 30 -12.65 -2.14 -6.84
CA ALA A 30 -13.55 -3.03 -6.12
C ALA A 30 -13.63 -2.68 -4.63
N CYS A 31 -12.49 -2.41 -3.98
CA CYS A 31 -12.43 -1.94 -2.59
C CYS A 31 -13.24 -0.67 -2.38
N ALA A 32 -13.06 0.35 -3.23
CA ALA A 32 -13.81 1.59 -3.18
C ALA A 32 -15.32 1.36 -3.37
N LYS A 33 -15.71 0.63 -4.43
CA LYS A 33 -17.12 0.31 -4.73
C LYS A 33 -17.83 -0.41 -3.58
N HIS A 34 -17.12 -1.27 -2.86
CA HIS A 34 -17.68 -2.09 -1.79
C HIS A 34 -17.43 -1.52 -0.39
N ASN A 35 -16.90 -0.30 -0.27
CA ASN A 35 -16.50 0.33 0.99
C ASN A 35 -15.64 -0.61 1.84
N PHE A 36 -14.48 -0.99 1.32
CA PHE A 36 -13.54 -1.91 1.95
C PHE A 36 -12.11 -1.38 1.85
N TYR A 37 -11.31 -1.60 2.88
CA TYR A 37 -9.95 -1.06 2.93
C TYR A 37 -8.98 -1.89 2.10
N LEU A 38 -7.81 -1.33 1.77
CA LEU A 38 -6.81 -1.98 0.92
C LEU A 38 -5.42 -1.91 1.53
N GLU A 39 -4.72 -3.04 1.54
CA GLU A 39 -3.35 -3.17 2.06
C GLU A 39 -2.40 -3.66 0.95
N PRO A 40 -1.87 -2.76 0.09
CA PRO A 40 -0.93 -3.16 -0.95
C PRO A 40 0.37 -3.69 -0.34
N THR A 41 0.85 -4.85 -0.79
CA THR A 41 2.03 -5.51 -0.21
C THR A 41 2.91 -6.23 -1.25
N GLY A 42 4.22 -6.05 -1.10
CA GLY A 42 5.24 -6.84 -1.80
C GLY A 42 5.91 -6.08 -2.93
N GLY A 43 7.24 -5.91 -2.83
CA GLY A 43 8.03 -5.14 -3.81
C GLY A 43 7.79 -3.63 -3.76
N ILE A 44 7.22 -3.11 -2.66
CA ILE A 44 7.07 -1.68 -2.42
C ILE A 44 8.38 -1.13 -1.87
N ASP A 45 8.86 -0.02 -2.42
CA ASP A 45 10.09 0.70 -2.02
C ASP A 45 9.86 2.22 -2.10
N LEU A 46 10.90 3.00 -1.81
CA LEU A 46 10.80 4.47 -1.79
C LEU A 46 10.49 5.07 -3.18
N ASP A 47 10.85 4.38 -4.26
CA ASP A 47 10.69 4.89 -5.63
C ASP A 47 9.26 4.69 -6.14
N ASN A 48 8.60 3.61 -5.73
CA ASN A 48 7.26 3.26 -6.22
C ASN A 48 6.12 3.50 -5.21
N PHE A 49 6.43 3.77 -3.94
CA PHE A 49 5.43 3.92 -2.87
C PHE A 49 4.36 4.96 -3.21
N LYS A 50 4.77 6.14 -3.70
CA LYS A 50 3.85 7.23 -4.02
C LYS A 50 2.82 6.82 -5.07
N GLU A 51 3.28 6.21 -6.16
CA GLU A 51 2.40 5.77 -7.25
C GLU A 51 1.42 4.69 -6.77
N ILE A 52 1.89 3.71 -6.00
CA ILE A 52 1.04 2.65 -5.46
C ILE A 52 -0.05 3.22 -4.55
N VAL A 53 0.30 4.10 -3.62
CA VAL A 53 -0.71 4.72 -2.73
C VAL A 53 -1.67 5.62 -3.50
N GLN A 54 -1.17 6.42 -4.45
CA GLN A 54 -1.99 7.30 -5.28
C GLN A 54 -3.04 6.51 -6.07
N ILE A 55 -2.71 5.34 -6.65
CA ILE A 55 -3.67 4.48 -7.37
C ILE A 55 -4.87 4.12 -6.48
N ALA A 56 -4.64 3.74 -5.22
CA ALA A 56 -5.73 3.39 -4.32
C ALA A 56 -6.57 4.60 -3.91
N LEU A 57 -5.93 5.75 -3.66
CA LEU A 57 -6.62 6.99 -3.31
C LEU A 57 -7.46 7.52 -4.49
N ASP A 58 -6.91 7.51 -5.70
CA ASP A 58 -7.61 7.93 -6.93
C ASP A 58 -8.82 7.04 -7.24
N ALA A 59 -8.72 5.75 -6.92
CA ALA A 59 -9.85 4.83 -7.04
C ALA A 59 -10.96 5.09 -5.99
N GLY A 60 -10.69 5.90 -4.96
CA GLY A 60 -11.64 6.25 -3.89
C GLY A 60 -11.63 5.28 -2.71
N VAL A 61 -10.54 4.55 -2.47
CA VAL A 61 -10.42 3.68 -1.29
C VAL A 61 -10.33 4.52 -0.02
N GLU A 62 -11.24 4.29 0.94
CA GLU A 62 -11.32 5.11 2.17
C GLU A 62 -10.07 5.01 3.05
N LYS A 63 -9.50 3.80 3.21
CA LYS A 63 -8.29 3.57 4.00
C LYS A 63 -7.33 2.63 3.30
N VAL A 64 -6.08 3.06 3.22
CA VAL A 64 -4.98 2.35 2.56
C VAL A 64 -3.88 2.09 3.59
N ILE A 65 -3.42 0.83 3.70
CA ILE A 65 -2.37 0.41 4.64
C ILE A 65 -1.21 -0.21 3.83
N PRO A 66 -0.33 0.60 3.24
CA PRO A 66 0.77 0.10 2.42
C PRO A 66 1.83 -0.58 3.29
N HIS A 67 2.21 -1.80 2.90
CA HIS A 67 3.21 -2.59 3.60
C HIS A 67 4.57 -2.51 2.90
N VAL A 68 5.49 -1.76 3.52
CA VAL A 68 6.89 -1.63 3.09
C VAL A 68 7.77 -2.41 4.05
N TYR A 69 8.47 -3.43 3.56
CA TYR A 69 9.24 -4.36 4.39
C TYR A 69 10.74 -4.28 4.08
N THR A 70 11.27 -5.26 3.35
CA THR A 70 12.71 -5.44 3.15
C THR A 70 13.42 -4.30 2.44
N SER A 71 12.70 -3.44 1.71
CA SER A 71 13.25 -2.27 1.01
C SER A 71 13.74 -1.17 1.94
N ILE A 72 13.23 -1.11 3.17
CA ILE A 72 13.55 -0.07 4.17
C ILE A 72 14.23 -0.64 5.42
N ILE A 73 14.68 -1.89 5.35
CA ILE A 73 15.40 -2.56 6.44
C ILE A 73 16.90 -2.38 6.22
N ASP A 74 17.61 -1.99 7.27
CA ASP A 74 19.06 -2.04 7.32
C ASP A 74 19.53 -3.50 7.34
N LYS A 75 20.43 -3.87 6.43
CA LYS A 75 20.87 -5.27 6.27
C LYS A 75 21.86 -5.72 7.34
N GLU A 76 22.54 -4.79 8.00
CA GLU A 76 23.50 -5.08 9.06
C GLU A 76 22.79 -5.25 10.40
N THR A 77 21.82 -4.38 10.70
CA THR A 77 21.11 -4.39 12.00
C THR A 77 19.81 -5.19 11.98
N GLY A 78 19.16 -5.32 10.82
CA GLY A 78 17.83 -5.91 10.68
C GLY A 78 16.69 -4.98 11.11
N GLU A 79 17.00 -3.73 11.47
CA GLU A 79 16.01 -2.73 11.88
C GLU A 79 15.44 -1.96 10.68
N THR A 80 14.20 -1.49 10.81
CA THR A 80 13.63 -0.54 9.85
C THR A 80 14.32 0.82 10.00
N LYS A 81 14.80 1.38 8.89
CA LYS A 81 15.47 2.67 8.82
C LYS A 81 14.49 3.81 9.13
N VAL A 82 14.80 4.59 10.17
CA VAL A 82 13.95 5.71 10.62
C VAL A 82 13.88 6.81 9.56
N GLU A 83 14.98 7.04 8.86
CA GLU A 83 15.08 7.98 7.74
C GLU A 83 14.12 7.64 6.60
N ASP A 84 14.01 6.36 6.25
CA ASP A 84 13.10 5.89 5.20
C ASP A 84 11.64 6.04 5.63
N ILE A 85 11.31 5.78 6.91
CA ILE A 85 9.99 6.10 7.48
C ILE A 85 9.69 7.60 7.36
N GLY A 86 10.68 8.46 7.58
CA GLY A 86 10.54 9.92 7.40
C GLY A 86 10.16 10.28 5.95
N VAL A 87 10.76 9.63 4.96
CA VAL A 87 10.43 9.81 3.53
C VAL A 87 9.00 9.35 3.25
N LEU A 88 8.63 8.14 3.67
CA LEU A 88 7.29 7.58 3.48
C LEU A 88 6.21 8.46 4.13
N TYR A 89 6.47 8.95 5.35
CA TYR A 89 5.56 9.84 6.07
C TYR A 89 5.34 11.17 5.33
N LYS A 90 6.41 11.75 4.79
CA LYS A 90 6.32 12.97 3.97
C LYS A 90 5.46 12.74 2.72
N ILE A 91 5.65 11.59 2.04
CA ILE A 91 4.82 11.23 0.87
C ILE A 91 3.35 11.08 1.28
N MET A 92 3.05 10.38 2.38
CA MET A 92 1.67 10.23 2.86
C MET A 92 1.00 11.57 3.18
N LYS A 93 1.75 12.52 3.76
CA LYS A 93 1.27 13.89 3.99
C LYS A 93 0.98 14.62 2.69
N GLU A 94 1.89 14.55 1.72
CA GLU A 94 1.69 15.16 0.40
C GLU A 94 0.42 14.64 -0.30
N LEU A 95 0.14 13.35 -0.19
CA LEU A 95 -1.01 12.70 -0.82
C LEU A 95 -2.36 13.05 -0.17
N LEU A 96 -2.37 13.46 1.11
CA LEU A 96 -3.60 13.68 1.88
C LEU A 96 -3.89 15.15 2.24
N GLY A 97 -2.95 16.07 1.99
CA GLY A 97 -3.06 17.50 2.33
C GLY A 97 -2.39 17.88 3.64
#